data_AF-A0A813T214-F1
#
_entry.id   AF-A0A813T214-F1
#
_cell.length_a   1.000
_cell.length_b   1.000
_cell.length_c   1.000
_cell.angle_alpha   90.00
_cell.angle_beta   90.00
_cell.angle_gamma   90.00
#
_symmetry.space_group_name_H-M   'P 1'
#
loop_
_entity.id
_entity.type
_entity.pdbx_description
1 polymer ?
#
loop_
_entity_poly.entity_id
_entity_poly.type
_entity_poly.pdbx_seq_one_letter_code
_entity_poly.pdbx_strand_id
1 'polypeptide(L)'
;MPRLNAILHPSIVDCSTLKELTLRWQPVRYTKRPHKQMMHRARDDIRESINELNHYRQHNFYLGWHAIRHPPYLPASILSNPRTHLVWLKTDSDQVNHVYVIITDGNLNILNDIYLDMNDKCNKYSLLVSFLHKNILVNRSSPICGQCVHIDRARIQRIIPEFLSCCHYRSIDVDVLNVLCRRWARRVYENRPIINADSNNLITELQGSIQLLQYYRANVFKFDLFDQEKQS
;
A
#
# COMPACT_ATOMS: atom_id res chain seq x y z
N MET A 1 -19.41 4.52 -15.84
CA MET A 1 -19.26 4.83 -17.29
C MET A 1 -18.49 3.71 -17.99
N PRO A 2 -19.15 2.61 -18.40
CA PRO A 2 -18.46 1.41 -18.91
C PRO A 2 -17.64 1.64 -20.17
N ARG A 3 -18.13 2.50 -21.08
CA ARG A 3 -17.43 2.84 -22.33
C ARG A 3 -16.10 3.57 -22.11
N LEU A 4 -16.01 4.39 -21.05
CA LEU A 4 -14.77 5.08 -20.70
C LEU A 4 -13.73 4.12 -20.12
N ASN A 5 -14.16 3.19 -19.26
CA ASN A 5 -13.24 2.18 -18.70
C ASN A 5 -12.67 1.26 -19.78
N ALA A 6 -13.39 1.03 -20.88
CA ALA A 6 -12.92 0.20 -21.98
C ALA A 6 -11.75 0.80 -22.77
N ILE A 7 -11.58 2.13 -22.75
CA ILE A 7 -10.51 2.83 -23.50
C ILE A 7 -9.31 3.20 -22.61
N LEU A 8 -9.46 3.14 -21.29
CA LEU A 8 -8.40 3.48 -20.34
C LEU A 8 -7.61 2.23 -19.94
N HIS A 9 -6.32 2.41 -19.63
CA HIS A 9 -5.54 1.36 -19.01
C HIS A 9 -6.15 1.00 -17.63
N PRO A 10 -6.27 -0.29 -17.27
CA PRO A 10 -6.96 -0.70 -16.04
C PRO A 10 -6.24 -0.24 -14.77
N SER A 11 -4.91 -0.12 -14.82
CA SER A 11 -4.14 0.38 -13.67
C SER A 11 -4.33 1.88 -13.44
N ILE A 12 -4.65 2.22 -12.19
CA ILE A 12 -4.83 3.59 -11.71
C ILE A 12 -3.55 4.04 -11.00
N VAL A 13 -3.12 5.29 -11.19
CA VAL A 13 -2.03 5.91 -10.43
C VAL A 13 -2.62 6.81 -9.36
N ASP A 14 -2.85 6.27 -8.16
CA ASP A 14 -3.25 7.06 -7.01
C ASP A 14 -2.03 7.70 -6.34
N CYS A 15 -1.98 9.04 -6.29
CA CYS A 15 -0.93 9.80 -5.62
C CYS A 15 -0.91 9.52 -4.11
N SER A 16 -2.06 9.13 -3.54
CA SER A 16 -2.21 8.82 -2.13
C SER A 16 -1.41 7.58 -1.71
N THR A 17 -1.20 6.62 -2.62
CA THR A 17 -0.28 5.49 -2.42
C THR A 17 1.13 6.00 -2.09
N LEU A 18 1.68 6.90 -2.92
CA LEU A 18 3.02 7.44 -2.68
C LEU A 18 3.08 8.27 -1.41
N LYS A 19 2.00 8.98 -1.08
CA LYS A 19 1.90 9.76 0.15
C LYS A 19 1.95 8.89 1.41
N GLU A 20 1.21 7.78 1.43
CA GLU A 20 1.19 6.85 2.56
C GLU A 20 2.53 6.09 2.71
N LEU A 21 3.17 5.74 1.60
CA LEU A 21 4.51 5.13 1.59
C LEU A 21 5.57 6.12 2.06
N THR A 22 5.54 7.35 1.55
CA THR A 22 6.45 8.42 1.95
C THR A 22 6.30 8.75 3.43
N LEU A 23 5.07 8.84 3.94
CA LEU A 23 4.79 9.05 5.37
C LEU A 23 5.47 8.00 6.25
N ARG A 24 5.46 6.73 5.82
CA ARG A 24 5.96 5.59 6.62
C ARG A 24 7.45 5.37 6.47
N TRP A 25 8.01 5.55 5.29
CA TRP A 25 9.40 5.20 5.00
C TRP A 25 10.35 6.39 4.97
N GLN A 26 9.82 7.60 4.77
CA GLN A 26 10.60 8.82 4.60
C GLN A 26 9.91 10.01 5.31
N PRO A 27 9.62 9.93 6.63
CA PRO A 27 8.89 10.96 7.36
C PRO A 27 9.52 12.36 7.26
N VAL A 28 10.84 12.48 7.16
CA VAL A 28 11.54 13.78 6.98
C VAL A 28 11.30 14.33 5.57
N ARG A 29 11.24 13.48 4.54
CA ARG A 29 10.86 13.93 3.18
C ARG A 29 9.37 14.22 3.08
N TYR A 30 8.53 13.49 3.82
CA TYR A 30 7.08 13.68 3.84
C TYR A 30 6.70 15.12 4.23
N THR A 31 7.42 15.74 5.18
CA THR A 31 7.15 17.11 5.62
C THR A 31 7.49 18.16 4.56
N LYS A 32 8.36 17.83 3.59
CA LYS A 32 8.79 18.73 2.51
C LYS A 32 7.88 18.70 1.27
N ARG A 33 6.81 17.89 1.29
CA ARG A 33 5.89 17.80 0.15
C ARG A 33 5.15 19.12 -0.09
N PRO A 34 4.74 19.43 -1.33
CA PRO A 34 3.91 20.60 -1.59
C PRO A 34 2.58 20.51 -0.83
N HIS A 35 2.18 21.61 -0.21
CA HIS A 35 0.87 21.74 0.42
C HIS A 35 -0.20 22.01 -0.65
N LYS A 36 -1.35 21.34 -0.51
CA LYS A 36 -2.52 21.58 -1.35
C LYS A 36 -3.15 22.91 -0.97
N GLN A 37 -3.51 23.73 -1.96
CA GLN A 37 -4.18 25.01 -1.76
C GLN A 37 -5.66 24.82 -1.42
N MET A 38 -6.22 23.62 -1.66
CA MET A 38 -7.60 23.25 -1.34
C MET A 38 -8.62 24.20 -1.98
N MET A 39 -8.38 24.58 -3.24
CA MET A 39 -9.28 25.46 -3.99
C MET A 39 -10.60 24.77 -4.39
N HIS A 40 -10.75 23.47 -4.11
CA HIS A 40 -11.93 22.65 -4.38
C HIS A 40 -12.46 22.72 -5.82
N ARG A 41 -11.55 22.94 -6.78
CA ARG A 41 -11.83 22.90 -8.22
C ARG A 41 -11.11 21.71 -8.85
N ALA A 42 -11.84 20.88 -9.60
CA ALA A 42 -11.30 19.65 -10.19
C ALA A 42 -10.02 19.86 -11.01
N ARG A 43 -9.92 20.95 -11.78
CA ARG A 43 -8.71 21.30 -12.55
C ARG A 43 -7.50 21.55 -11.64
N ASP A 44 -7.71 22.24 -10.53
CA ASP A 44 -6.64 22.58 -9.59
C ASP A 44 -6.22 21.33 -8.81
N ASP A 45 -7.17 20.49 -8.39
CA ASP A 45 -6.89 19.20 -7.74
C ASP A 45 -6.04 18.27 -8.62
N ILE A 46 -6.31 18.23 -9.93
CA ILE A 46 -5.49 17.48 -10.90
C ILE A 46 -4.07 18.05 -10.97
N ARG A 47 -3.93 19.37 -11.08
CA ARG A 47 -2.61 20.04 -11.16
C ARG A 47 -1.79 19.83 -9.91
N GLU A 48 -2.42 19.95 -8.75
CA GLU A 48 -1.78 19.68 -7.46
C GLU A 48 -1.31 18.23 -7.37
N SER A 49 -2.12 17.28 -7.85
CA SER A 49 -1.74 15.85 -7.85
C SER A 49 -0.57 15.57 -8.80
N ILE A 50 -0.53 16.21 -9.98
CA ILE A 50 0.62 16.15 -10.90
C ILE A 50 1.88 16.73 -10.24
N ASN A 51 1.76 17.87 -9.56
CA ASN A 51 2.87 18.49 -8.84
C ASN A 51 3.36 17.60 -7.70
N GLU A 52 2.45 16.95 -6.97
CA GLU A 52 2.78 15.98 -5.92
C GLU A 52 3.56 14.77 -6.48
N LEU A 53 3.11 14.20 -7.61
CA LEU A 53 3.83 13.12 -8.29
C LEU A 53 5.22 13.55 -8.77
N ASN A 54 5.35 14.74 -9.35
CA ASN A 54 6.64 15.29 -9.75
C ASN A 54 7.57 15.47 -8.55
N HIS A 55 7.05 15.96 -7.43
CA HIS A 55 7.80 16.06 -6.18
C HIS A 55 8.30 14.69 -5.71
N TYR A 56 7.42 13.68 -5.63
CA TYR A 56 7.80 12.33 -5.21
C TYR A 56 8.85 11.72 -6.15
N ARG A 57 8.68 11.87 -7.46
CA ARG A 57 9.65 11.39 -8.46
C ARG A 57 11.04 11.98 -8.23
N GLN A 58 11.15 13.26 -7.90
CA GLN A 58 12.43 13.95 -7.73
C GLN A 58 13.08 13.62 -6.37
N HIS A 59 12.29 13.64 -5.29
CA HIS A 59 12.82 13.68 -3.93
C HIS A 59 12.81 12.32 -3.22
N ASN A 60 11.92 11.41 -3.63
CA ASN A 60 11.68 10.14 -2.94
C ASN A 60 12.26 8.94 -3.69
N PHE A 61 12.43 9.04 -5.01
CA PHE A 61 12.82 7.92 -5.87
C PHE A 61 14.28 8.03 -6.32
N TYR A 62 14.96 6.88 -6.42
CA TYR A 62 16.15 6.69 -7.24
C TYR A 62 15.71 6.34 -8.68
N LEU A 63 16.13 7.15 -9.66
CA LEU A 63 15.75 6.94 -11.07
C LEU A 63 16.71 6.01 -11.83
N GLY A 64 17.89 5.73 -11.25
CA GLY A 64 18.89 4.79 -11.78
C GLY A 64 18.87 3.45 -11.05
N TRP A 65 19.65 2.48 -11.55
CA TRP A 65 19.87 1.21 -10.84
C TRP A 65 20.80 1.45 -9.64
N HIS A 66 20.32 1.18 -8.44
CA HIS A 66 21.09 1.28 -7.21
C HIS A 66 21.11 -0.10 -6.56
N ALA A 67 22.32 -0.63 -6.31
CA ALA A 67 22.50 -1.93 -5.67
C ALA A 67 22.30 -1.82 -4.15
N ILE A 68 21.13 -1.38 -3.70
CA ILE A 68 20.76 -1.46 -2.28
C ILE A 68 20.18 -2.86 -2.06
N ARG A 69 21.00 -3.77 -1.53
CA ARG A 69 20.57 -5.17 -1.30
C ARG A 69 19.58 -5.29 -0.14
N HIS A 70 19.59 -4.33 0.80
CA HIS A 70 18.62 -4.24 1.90
C HIS A 70 18.33 -2.77 2.23
N PRO A 71 17.06 -2.32 2.22
CA PRO A 71 16.71 -1.00 2.69
C PRO A 71 17.00 -0.91 4.20
N PRO A 72 17.45 0.25 4.71
CA PRO A 72 17.61 0.41 6.15
C PRO A 72 16.29 0.12 6.85
N TYR A 73 16.36 -0.68 7.92
CA TYR A 73 15.22 -0.90 8.80
C TYR A 73 14.81 0.44 9.41
N LEU A 74 13.50 0.69 9.47
CA LEU A 74 13.00 1.78 10.29
C LEU A 74 13.41 1.53 11.75
N PRO A 75 13.91 2.55 12.46
CA PRO A 75 14.29 2.41 13.87
C PRO A 75 13.09 1.99 14.72
N ALA A 76 13.36 1.29 15.83
CA ALA A 76 12.34 0.80 16.74
C ALA A 76 11.41 1.90 17.26
N SER A 77 11.90 3.14 17.39
CA SER A 77 11.12 4.33 17.78
C SER A 77 10.05 4.73 16.77
N ILE A 78 10.25 4.41 15.48
CA ILE A 78 9.24 4.63 14.43
C ILE A 78 8.28 3.44 14.36
N LEU A 79 8.80 2.20 14.46
CA LEU A 79 7.98 1.00 14.42
C LEU A 79 7.05 0.83 15.63
N SER A 80 7.42 1.38 16.79
CA SER A 80 6.56 1.39 17.97
C SER A 80 5.30 2.23 17.76
N ASN A 81 5.25 3.07 16.72
CA ASN A 81 4.06 3.81 16.36
C ASN A 81 3.08 2.91 15.61
N PRO A 82 1.94 2.52 16.20
CA PRO A 82 0.97 1.64 15.54
C PRO A 82 0.39 2.20 14.24
N ARG A 83 0.51 3.51 14.01
CA ARG A 83 0.08 4.14 12.74
C ARG A 83 0.91 3.67 11.55
N THR A 84 2.06 3.03 11.76
CA THR A 84 2.86 2.45 10.68
C THR A 84 2.31 1.13 10.16
N HIS A 85 1.38 0.48 10.88
CA HIS A 85 0.81 -0.79 10.45
C HIS A 85 0.07 -0.66 9.11
N LEU A 86 0.09 -1.74 8.34
CA LEU A 86 -0.57 -1.88 7.05
C LEU A 86 -1.52 -3.08 7.09
N VAL A 87 -2.69 -2.91 6.47
CA VAL A 87 -3.73 -3.96 6.39
C VAL A 87 -3.76 -4.50 4.97
N TRP A 88 -3.14 -5.63 4.73
CA TRP A 88 -3.16 -6.29 3.43
C TRP A 88 -4.45 -7.07 3.25
N LEU A 89 -5.11 -6.95 2.11
CA LEU A 89 -6.42 -7.55 1.86
C LEU A 89 -6.44 -8.19 0.47
N LYS A 90 -6.96 -9.42 0.41
CA LYS A 90 -7.30 -10.09 -0.86
C LYS A 90 -8.62 -10.84 -0.77
N THR A 91 -9.41 -10.77 -1.84
CA THR A 91 -10.68 -11.47 -2.02
C THR A 91 -10.68 -12.27 -3.33
N ASP A 92 -11.33 -13.42 -3.36
CA ASP A 92 -11.34 -14.33 -4.52
C ASP A 92 -12.34 -13.95 -5.62
N SER A 93 -13.48 -13.38 -5.24
CA SER A 93 -14.64 -13.24 -6.12
C SER A 93 -15.51 -12.05 -5.71
N ASP A 94 -16.46 -11.66 -6.56
CA ASP A 94 -17.39 -10.57 -6.26
C ASP A 94 -18.34 -10.88 -5.10
N GLN A 95 -18.59 -12.16 -4.83
CA GLN A 95 -19.36 -12.62 -3.66
C GLN A 95 -18.50 -12.74 -2.39
N VAL A 96 -17.17 -12.58 -2.53
CA VAL A 96 -16.22 -12.65 -1.42
C VAL A 96 -16.36 -13.98 -0.68
N ASN A 97 -16.23 -15.09 -1.40
CA ASN A 97 -16.32 -16.44 -0.82
C ASN A 97 -15.11 -16.74 0.06
N HIS A 98 -13.96 -16.11 -0.21
CA HIS A 98 -12.78 -16.20 0.66
C HIS A 98 -12.16 -14.82 0.85
N VAL A 99 -11.66 -14.59 2.06
CA VAL A 99 -10.94 -13.36 2.45
C VAL A 99 -9.63 -13.75 3.12
N TYR A 100 -8.54 -13.14 2.67
CA TYR A 100 -7.27 -13.20 3.38
C TYR A 100 -6.82 -11.80 3.78
N VAL A 101 -6.47 -11.65 5.06
CA VAL A 101 -5.95 -10.40 5.61
C VAL A 101 -4.63 -10.66 6.32
N ILE A 102 -3.62 -9.84 6.02
CA ILE A 102 -2.33 -9.83 6.72
C ILE A 102 -2.11 -8.45 7.33
N ILE A 103 -1.63 -8.38 8.56
CA ILE A 103 -1.17 -7.15 9.19
C ILE A 103 0.36 -7.15 9.16
N THR A 104 0.96 -6.09 8.65
CA THR A 104 2.42 -5.88 8.70
C THR A 104 2.80 -4.63 9.47
N ASP A 105 4.02 -4.60 9.98
CA ASP A 105 4.66 -3.37 10.46
C ASP A 105 5.07 -2.43 9.30
N GLY A 106 5.68 -1.28 9.62
CA GLY A 106 6.19 -0.34 8.62
C GLY A 106 7.38 -0.85 7.80
N ASN A 107 8.08 -1.90 8.27
CA ASN A 107 9.14 -2.57 7.55
C ASN A 107 8.64 -3.70 6.63
N LEU A 108 7.33 -3.96 6.63
CA LEU A 108 6.67 -5.04 5.90
C LEU A 108 6.94 -6.44 6.48
N ASN A 109 7.22 -6.52 7.79
CA ASN A 109 7.25 -7.79 8.51
C ASN A 109 5.82 -8.19 8.89
N ILE A 110 5.48 -9.46 8.68
CA ILE A 110 4.16 -10.01 9.06
C ILE A 110 4.05 -10.05 10.58
N LEU A 111 2.98 -9.44 11.11
CA LEU A 111 2.67 -9.42 12.53
C LEU A 111 1.62 -10.47 12.88
N ASN A 112 0.55 -10.53 12.09
CA ASN A 112 -0.56 -11.47 12.23
C ASN A 112 -1.29 -11.59 10.89
N ASP A 113 -2.03 -12.68 10.71
CA ASP A 113 -2.88 -12.91 9.56
C ASP A 113 -4.16 -13.67 9.92
N ILE A 114 -5.14 -13.63 9.02
CA ILE A 114 -6.38 -14.40 9.14
C ILE A 114 -6.91 -14.73 7.74
N TYR A 115 -7.18 -16.02 7.51
CA TYR A 115 -7.86 -16.53 6.33
C TYR A 115 -9.24 -17.02 6.70
N LEU A 116 -10.27 -16.58 5.98
CA LEU A 116 -11.65 -16.99 6.21
C LEU A 116 -12.30 -17.44 4.89
N ASP A 117 -12.79 -18.68 4.89
CA ASP A 117 -13.85 -19.10 3.97
C ASP A 117 -15.16 -18.46 4.43
N MET A 118 -15.89 -17.75 3.59
CA MET A 118 -17.09 -16.97 3.91
C MET A 118 -18.40 -17.67 3.51
N ASN A 119 -18.35 -18.92 3.06
CA ASN A 119 -19.53 -19.68 2.63
C ASN A 119 -20.48 -20.04 3.78
N ASP A 120 -20.00 -20.03 5.03
CA ASP A 120 -20.78 -20.23 6.25
C ASP A 120 -20.78 -18.95 7.13
N LYS A 121 -21.96 -18.38 7.37
CA LYS A 121 -22.13 -16.92 7.54
C LYS A 121 -22.26 -16.41 8.97
N CYS A 122 -22.56 -17.25 9.96
CA CYS A 122 -23.11 -16.71 11.21
C CYS A 122 -22.12 -15.90 12.08
N ASN A 123 -20.79 -16.05 11.94
CA ASN A 123 -19.82 -15.36 12.83
C ASN A 123 -18.53 -14.85 12.15
N LYS A 124 -18.41 -14.94 10.82
CA LYS A 124 -17.12 -14.66 10.16
C LYS A 124 -16.84 -13.18 9.96
N TYR A 125 -17.88 -12.37 9.73
CA TYR A 125 -17.74 -10.91 9.65
C TYR A 125 -17.30 -10.30 10.98
N SER A 126 -17.93 -10.71 12.09
CA SER A 126 -17.56 -10.27 13.44
C SER A 126 -16.16 -10.72 13.82
N LEU A 127 -15.76 -11.92 13.43
CA LEU A 127 -14.39 -12.42 13.63
C LEU A 127 -13.36 -11.56 12.88
N LEU A 128 -13.63 -11.22 11.61
CA LEU A 128 -12.73 -10.38 10.81
C LEU A 128 -12.59 -8.96 11.39
N VAL A 129 -13.70 -8.35 11.83
CA VAL A 129 -13.70 -7.03 12.48
C VAL A 129 -12.97 -7.09 13.83
N SER A 130 -13.20 -8.15 14.61
CA SER A 130 -12.50 -8.35 15.90
C SER A 130 -11.00 -8.56 15.71
N PHE A 131 -10.60 -9.27 14.65
CA PHE A 131 -9.20 -9.40 14.26
C PHE A 131 -8.58 -8.03 13.96
N LEU A 132 -9.26 -7.14 13.25
CA LEU A 132 -8.76 -5.78 13.03
C LEU A 132 -8.64 -4.98 14.33
N HIS A 133 -9.66 -4.99 15.19
CA HIS A 133 -9.62 -4.27 16.46
C HIS A 133 -8.48 -4.72 17.37
N LYS A 134 -8.14 -6.02 17.34
CA LYS A 134 -7.03 -6.57 18.12
C LYS A 134 -5.66 -6.13 17.58
N ASN A 135 -5.53 -5.89 16.27
CA ASN A 135 -4.25 -5.70 15.60
C ASN A 135 -3.97 -4.26 15.11
N ILE A 136 -5.01 -3.44 14.97
CA ILE A 136 -4.91 -2.02 14.62
C ILE A 136 -5.17 -1.21 15.89
N LEU A 137 -4.08 -0.83 16.58
CA LEU A 137 -4.16 -0.16 17.89
C LEU A 137 -4.70 1.28 17.80
N VAL A 138 -4.66 1.90 16.63
CA VAL A 138 -5.22 3.25 16.40
C VAL A 138 -6.26 3.17 15.31
N ASN A 139 -7.51 3.37 15.70
CA ASN A 139 -8.62 3.28 14.76
C ASN A 139 -8.41 4.25 13.58
N ARG A 140 -8.69 3.77 12.37
CA ARG A 140 -8.58 4.52 11.11
C ARG A 140 -7.18 5.03 10.77
N SER A 141 -6.09 4.51 11.36
CA SER A 141 -4.73 4.94 10.96
C SER A 141 -4.13 4.14 9.81
N SER A 142 -4.51 2.87 9.68
CA SER A 142 -3.84 1.93 8.79
C SER A 142 -4.59 1.79 7.46
N PRO A 143 -3.96 2.11 6.31
CA PRO A 143 -4.59 1.94 5.00
C PRO A 143 -4.66 0.46 4.63
N ILE A 144 -5.63 0.13 3.76
CA ILE A 144 -5.66 -1.18 3.12
C ILE A 144 -4.62 -1.25 2.00
N CYS A 145 -4.01 -2.41 1.81
CA CYS A 145 -2.86 -2.62 0.94
C CYS A 145 -3.05 -3.86 0.08
N GLY A 146 -2.50 -3.85 -1.13
CA GLY A 146 -2.52 -4.99 -2.04
C GLY A 146 -2.31 -4.57 -3.50
N GLN A 147 -2.22 -5.55 -4.39
CA GLN A 147 -2.28 -5.30 -5.83
C GLN A 147 -3.72 -5.12 -6.30
N CYS A 148 -4.00 -4.06 -7.08
CA CYS A 148 -5.34 -3.68 -7.52
C CYS A 148 -6.34 -3.60 -6.35
N VAL A 149 -5.89 -3.19 -5.16
CA VAL A 149 -6.66 -3.24 -3.90
C VAL A 149 -7.96 -2.43 -3.95
N HIS A 150 -8.10 -1.50 -4.91
CA HIS A 150 -9.34 -0.79 -5.15
C HIS A 150 -10.51 -1.74 -5.52
N ILE A 151 -10.22 -2.87 -6.18
CA ILE A 151 -11.20 -3.92 -6.49
C ILE A 151 -11.66 -4.61 -5.21
N ASP A 152 -10.70 -5.10 -4.41
CA ASP A 152 -10.99 -5.75 -3.12
C ASP A 152 -11.73 -4.80 -2.16
N ARG A 153 -11.34 -3.53 -2.13
CA ARG A 153 -12.05 -2.48 -1.36
C ARG A 153 -13.50 -2.37 -1.78
N ALA A 154 -13.77 -2.30 -3.09
CA ALA A 154 -15.12 -2.16 -3.61
C ALA A 154 -16.00 -3.37 -3.26
N ARG A 155 -15.42 -4.57 -3.27
CA ARG A 155 -16.09 -5.80 -2.85
C ARG A 155 -16.40 -5.79 -1.35
N ILE A 156 -15.39 -5.55 -0.51
CA ILE A 156 -15.57 -5.51 0.94
C ILE A 156 -16.53 -4.39 1.36
N GLN A 157 -16.52 -3.23 0.70
CA GLN A 157 -17.45 -2.13 1.01
C GLN A 157 -18.92 -2.53 0.85
N ARG A 158 -19.23 -3.48 -0.05
CA ARG A 158 -20.60 -3.97 -0.28
C ARG A 158 -21.01 -5.05 0.72
N ILE A 159 -20.06 -5.89 1.16
CA ILE A 159 -20.36 -7.09 1.95
C ILE A 159 -20.09 -6.87 3.45
N ILE A 160 -19.01 -6.18 3.81
CA ILE A 160 -18.52 -5.97 5.19
C ILE A 160 -18.04 -4.51 5.37
N PRO A 161 -18.92 -3.50 5.28
CA PRO A 161 -18.53 -2.09 5.40
C PRO A 161 -17.86 -1.75 6.74
N GLU A 162 -18.22 -2.45 7.82
CA GLU A 162 -17.65 -2.29 9.17
C GLU A 162 -16.14 -2.54 9.18
N PHE A 163 -15.66 -3.50 8.37
CA PHE A 163 -14.23 -3.76 8.19
C PHE A 163 -13.49 -2.49 7.73
N LEU A 164 -14.01 -1.82 6.69
CA LEU A 164 -13.37 -0.61 6.16
C LEU A 164 -13.49 0.58 7.10
N SER A 165 -14.48 0.58 8.00
CA SER A 165 -14.64 1.64 9.00
C SER A 165 -13.52 1.65 10.06
N CYS A 166 -12.84 0.52 10.23
CA CYS A 166 -11.67 0.34 11.10
C CYS A 166 -10.37 0.82 10.44
N CYS A 167 -10.32 0.80 9.11
CA CYS A 167 -9.15 1.16 8.31
C CYS A 167 -9.14 2.64 7.94
N HIS A 168 -7.98 3.17 7.58
CA HIS A 168 -7.87 4.49 6.99
C HIS A 168 -8.55 4.52 5.60
N TYR A 169 -9.05 5.69 5.20
CA TYR A 169 -9.79 5.83 3.95
C TYR A 169 -8.93 5.65 2.69
N ARG A 170 -7.63 5.94 2.78
CA ARG A 170 -6.67 5.71 1.69
C ARG A 170 -6.32 4.24 1.56
N SER A 171 -5.79 3.91 0.40
CA SER A 171 -5.24 2.59 0.09
C SER A 171 -3.79 2.72 -0.40
N ILE A 172 -3.02 1.64 -0.27
CA ILE A 172 -1.71 1.48 -0.90
C ILE A 172 -1.86 0.41 -1.98
N ASP A 173 -1.99 0.86 -3.23
CA ASP A 173 -2.05 -0.04 -4.38
C ASP A 173 -0.64 -0.30 -4.93
N VAL A 174 -0.13 -1.52 -4.76
CA VAL A 174 1.25 -1.89 -5.15
C VAL A 174 1.46 -1.75 -6.65
N ASP A 175 0.40 -1.89 -7.48
CA ASP A 175 0.52 -1.75 -8.93
C ASP A 175 0.80 -0.32 -9.37
N VAL A 176 0.55 0.69 -8.52
CA VAL A 176 1.02 2.05 -8.75
C VAL A 176 2.54 2.04 -8.97
N LEU A 177 3.29 1.28 -8.18
CA LEU A 177 4.75 1.17 -8.34
C LEU A 177 5.15 0.44 -9.62
N ASN A 178 4.39 -0.57 -10.05
CA ASN A 178 4.59 -1.19 -11.37
C ASN A 178 4.48 -0.15 -12.50
N VAL A 179 3.41 0.65 -12.49
CA VAL A 179 3.13 1.67 -13.52
C VAL A 179 4.18 2.78 -13.51
N LEU A 180 4.60 3.22 -12.32
CA LEU A 180 5.60 4.28 -12.15
C LEU A 180 7.00 3.78 -12.49
N CYS A 181 7.45 2.66 -11.93
CA CYS A 181 8.79 2.12 -12.19
C CYS A 181 8.99 1.76 -13.66
N ARG A 182 7.95 1.28 -14.37
CA ARG A 182 8.01 1.06 -15.82
C ARG A 182 8.39 2.32 -16.61
N ARG A 183 8.05 3.51 -16.09
CA ARG A 183 8.30 4.82 -16.72
C ARG A 183 9.52 5.54 -16.15
N TRP A 184 9.75 5.42 -14.84
CA TRP A 184 10.73 6.22 -14.11
C TRP A 184 12.03 5.49 -13.83
N ALA A 185 11.98 4.16 -13.68
CA ALA A 185 13.10 3.31 -13.28
C ALA A 185 13.01 1.95 -14.00
N ARG A 186 13.06 1.98 -15.35
CA ARG A 186 12.76 0.82 -16.21
C ARG A 186 13.53 -0.44 -15.83
N ARG A 187 14.81 -0.33 -15.51
CA ARG A 187 15.64 -1.47 -15.06
C ARG A 187 15.14 -2.10 -13.76
N VAL A 188 14.67 -1.29 -12.80
CA VAL A 188 14.05 -1.81 -11.55
C VAL A 188 12.77 -2.56 -11.89
N TYR A 189 11.93 -2.01 -12.78
CA TYR A 189 10.71 -2.71 -13.20
C TYR A 189 11.02 -4.06 -13.89
N GLU A 190 12.03 -4.11 -14.77
CA GLU A 190 12.41 -5.32 -15.52
C GLU A 190 12.96 -6.43 -14.61
N ASN A 191 13.57 -6.10 -13.47
CA ASN A 191 14.16 -7.06 -12.52
C ASN A 191 13.27 -7.37 -11.31
N ARG A 192 12.00 -6.91 -11.31
CA ARG A 192 11.07 -7.18 -10.21
C ARG A 192 10.76 -8.68 -10.13
N PRO A 193 10.45 -9.22 -8.93
CA PRO A 193 9.99 -10.60 -8.81
C PRO A 193 8.70 -10.80 -9.62
N ILE A 194 8.67 -11.89 -10.39
CA ILE A 194 7.45 -12.33 -11.06
C ILE A 194 6.67 -13.16 -10.04
N ILE A 195 5.57 -12.62 -9.56
CA ILE A 195 4.63 -13.35 -8.71
C ILE A 195 3.86 -14.29 -9.64
N ASN A 196 3.92 -15.60 -9.38
CA ASN A 196 3.23 -16.59 -10.20
C ASN A 196 1.72 -16.34 -10.17
N ALA A 197 1.17 -15.87 -11.28
CA ALA A 197 -0.25 -15.56 -11.44
C ALA A 197 -1.14 -16.82 -11.53
N ASP A 198 -0.54 -18.01 -11.66
CA ASP A 198 -1.29 -19.27 -11.81
C ASP A 198 -1.74 -19.87 -10.47
N SER A 199 -1.29 -19.32 -9.34
CA SER A 199 -1.86 -19.69 -8.05
C SER A 199 -3.19 -18.96 -7.88
N ASN A 200 -4.32 -19.63 -8.13
CA ASN A 200 -5.65 -19.20 -7.65
C ASN A 200 -5.75 -19.24 -6.10
N ASN A 201 -4.63 -18.98 -5.40
CA ASN A 201 -4.46 -19.07 -3.97
C ASN A 201 -4.21 -17.66 -3.43
N LEU A 202 -5.17 -17.14 -2.66
CA LEU A 202 -5.11 -15.81 -2.04
C LEU A 202 -3.85 -15.61 -1.20
N ILE A 203 -3.34 -16.67 -0.57
CA ILE A 203 -2.14 -16.61 0.27
C ILE A 203 -0.93 -16.25 -0.57
N THR A 204 -0.72 -16.97 -1.67
CA THR A 204 0.41 -16.74 -2.58
C THR A 204 0.32 -15.36 -3.24
N GLU A 205 -0.87 -14.94 -3.65
CA GLU A 205 -1.07 -13.61 -4.24
C GLU A 205 -0.75 -12.47 -3.26
N LEU A 206 -1.21 -12.58 -2.00
CA LEU A 206 -1.01 -11.54 -1.00
C LEU A 206 0.45 -11.51 -0.51
N GLN A 207 1.07 -12.67 -0.28
CA GLN A 207 2.50 -12.77 0.02
C GLN A 207 3.36 -12.23 -1.12
N GLY A 208 3.01 -12.55 -2.37
CA GLY A 208 3.66 -11.98 -3.55
C GLY A 208 3.53 -10.45 -3.59
N SER A 209 2.34 -9.91 -3.28
CA SER A 209 2.12 -8.46 -3.21
C SER A 209 3.04 -7.79 -2.17
N ILE A 210 3.23 -8.42 -1.00
CA ILE A 210 4.15 -7.96 0.04
C ILE A 210 5.60 -8.00 -0.47
N GLN A 211 6.01 -9.13 -1.06
CA GLN A 211 7.35 -9.30 -1.62
C GLN A 211 7.67 -8.27 -2.71
N LEU A 212 6.71 -7.95 -3.56
CA LEU A 212 6.86 -6.93 -4.59
C LEU A 212 7.00 -5.53 -3.99
N LEU A 213 6.24 -5.21 -2.96
CA LEU A 213 6.40 -3.93 -2.26
C LEU A 213 7.75 -3.84 -1.54
N GLN A 214 8.21 -4.92 -0.90
CA GLN A 214 9.55 -5.03 -0.33
C GLN A 214 10.63 -4.81 -1.39
N TYR A 215 10.48 -5.41 -2.57
CA TYR A 215 11.38 -5.21 -3.71
C TYR A 215 11.45 -3.74 -4.11
N TYR A 216 10.32 -3.07 -4.31
CA TYR A 216 10.33 -1.65 -4.67
C TYR A 216 10.89 -0.76 -3.57
N ARG A 217 10.52 -1.02 -2.31
CA ARG A 217 11.09 -0.35 -1.14
C ARG A 217 12.62 -0.40 -1.17
N ALA A 218 13.20 -1.57 -1.44
CA ALA A 218 14.64 -1.77 -1.48
C ALA A 218 15.32 -1.06 -2.67
N ASN A 219 14.69 -1.07 -3.85
CA ASN A 219 15.38 -0.74 -5.10
C ASN A 219 15.06 0.65 -5.67
N VAL A 220 13.94 1.28 -5.27
CA VAL A 220 13.51 2.56 -5.86
C VAL A 220 13.37 3.68 -4.84
N PHE A 221 13.15 3.40 -3.56
CA PHE A 221 12.97 4.44 -2.56
C PHE A 221 14.30 4.90 -1.96
N LYS A 222 14.46 6.22 -1.83
CA LYS A 222 15.47 6.83 -0.96
C LYS A 222 15.08 6.59 0.50
N PHE A 223 16.02 6.66 1.44
CA PHE A 223 15.71 6.60 2.86
C PHE A 223 16.15 7.88 3.56
N ASP A 224 15.42 8.25 4.60
CA ASP A 224 15.91 9.26 5.52
C ASP A 224 17.14 8.69 6.20
N LEU A 225 18.24 9.44 6.14
CA LEU A 225 19.37 9.17 7.01
C LEU A 225 18.89 9.62 8.38
N PHE A 226 18.42 8.69 9.21
CA PHE A 226 18.34 8.96 10.63
C PHE A 226 19.78 9.01 11.08
N ASP A 227 20.25 10.18 11.50
CA ASP A 227 21.60 10.34 12.00
C ASP A 227 21.88 9.19 12.97
N GLN A 228 22.95 8.43 12.68
CA GLN A 228 23.55 7.54 13.67
C GLN A 228 24.22 8.41 14.73
N GLU A 229 23.45 9.22 15.44
CA GLU A 229 23.95 10.03 16.54
C GLU A 229 23.70 9.31 17.86
N LYS A 230 24.83 9.06 18.56
CA LYS A 230 25.00 8.68 19.97
C LYS A 230 25.02 7.19 20.29
N GLN A 231 25.98 6.48 19.71
CA GLN A 231 26.80 5.59 20.54
C GLN A 231 28.16 6.26 20.71
N SER A 232 28.21 7.13 21.72
CA SER A 232 29.44 7.59 22.36
C SER A 232 29.96 6.49 23.27
#